data_AF-A0A1H9P8I7-F1
#
_entry.id   AF-A0A1H9P8I7-F1
#
_cell.length_a   1.000
_cell.length_b   1.000
_cell.length_c   1.000
_cell.angle_alpha   90.00
_cell.angle_beta   90.00
_cell.angle_gamma   90.00
#
_symmetry.space_group_name_H-M   'P 1'
#
loop_
_entity.id
_entity.type
_entity.pdbx_description
1 polymer ?
#
loop_
_entity_poly.entity_id
_entity_poly.type
_entity_poly.pdbx_seq_one_letter_code
_entity_poly.pdbx_strand_id
1 'polypeptide(L)'
;MQFPQRVFVGALVVPALLASVGLASRPAPDVAPGQLVFAVRSSEIVLAGTASSAAERQDVVDAVRALTAAHRITDMITPNADQRVPVPPAVAASLLGVVLDQGVTEFTGVIHKGHLTASARVADPDRAGALSDALRAAAPDLRVDEDFTSD
;
A
#
# COMPACT_ATOMS: atom_id res chain seq x y z
N MET A 1 80.31 3.22 -20.40
CA MET A 1 80.36 4.15 -19.26
C MET A 1 78.95 4.33 -18.73
N GLN A 2 78.82 4.27 -17.40
CA GLN A 2 77.73 4.77 -16.53
C GLN A 2 76.29 4.23 -16.65
N PHE A 3 76.04 3.28 -15.74
CA PHE A 3 74.93 3.07 -14.79
C PHE A 3 73.55 3.78 -14.91
N PRO A 4 72.50 3.10 -14.39
CA PRO A 4 71.10 3.43 -14.51
C PRO A 4 70.61 4.34 -13.36
N GLN A 5 69.58 5.16 -13.61
CA GLN A 5 68.84 5.83 -12.54
C GLN A 5 67.54 5.08 -12.26
N ARG A 6 67.54 4.38 -11.11
CA ARG A 6 66.34 4.04 -10.36
C ARG A 6 65.91 5.29 -9.58
N VAL A 7 64.64 5.68 -9.67
CA VAL A 7 63.92 6.31 -8.55
C VAL A 7 62.51 5.73 -8.51
N PHE A 8 62.29 4.90 -7.50
CA PHE A 8 61.00 4.58 -6.91
C PHE A 8 60.32 5.88 -6.44
N VAL A 9 59.01 6.04 -6.65
CA VAL A 9 58.01 6.58 -5.70
C VAL A 9 56.67 6.65 -6.44
N GLY A 10 55.60 6.14 -5.84
CA GLY A 10 54.24 6.43 -6.29
C GLY A 10 53.31 5.24 -6.50
N ALA A 11 53.37 4.24 -5.63
CA ALA A 11 52.15 3.52 -5.31
C ALA A 11 51.11 4.55 -4.80
N LEU A 12 49.82 4.29 -5.09
CA LEU A 12 48.63 4.93 -4.48
C LEU A 12 48.00 6.11 -5.24
N VAL A 13 47.46 5.86 -6.46
CA VAL A 13 46.38 6.69 -7.03
C VAL A 13 45.36 5.81 -7.77
N VAL A 14 44.69 4.89 -7.06
CA VAL A 14 43.63 4.02 -7.63
C VAL A 14 42.37 3.93 -6.74
N PRO A 15 41.97 5.00 -6.03
CA PRO A 15 40.51 5.15 -5.84
C PRO A 15 40.00 6.59 -6.01
N ALA A 16 40.69 7.45 -6.76
CA ALA A 16 40.21 8.81 -7.06
C ALA A 16 39.26 8.87 -8.28
N LEU A 17 38.62 7.75 -8.65
CA LEU A 17 37.75 7.62 -9.83
C LEU A 17 36.35 7.06 -9.50
N LEU A 18 35.92 7.17 -8.23
CA LEU A 18 34.56 6.85 -7.77
C LEU A 18 33.75 8.08 -7.33
N ALA A 19 34.27 9.29 -7.54
CA ALA A 19 33.66 10.54 -7.05
C ALA A 19 33.01 11.41 -8.16
N SER A 20 32.57 10.82 -9.28
CA SER A 20 32.00 11.60 -10.40
C SER A 20 30.71 11.06 -10.99
N VAL A 21 30.03 10.12 -10.34
CA VAL A 21 28.60 9.87 -10.61
C VAL A 21 27.80 10.65 -9.58
N GLY A 22 27.75 11.97 -9.78
CA GLY A 22 26.74 12.81 -9.17
C GLY A 22 25.38 12.41 -9.74
N LEU A 23 24.77 11.37 -9.17
CA LEU A 23 23.33 11.16 -9.24
C LEU A 23 22.73 12.37 -8.54
N ALA A 24 22.42 13.41 -9.34
CA ALA A 24 21.46 14.41 -8.96
C ALA A 24 20.15 13.66 -8.69
N SER A 25 19.96 13.23 -7.45
CA SER A 25 18.68 12.79 -6.93
C SER A 25 17.79 14.02 -7.00
N ARG A 26 17.12 14.21 -8.15
CA ARG A 26 15.91 15.02 -8.19
C ARG A 26 15.04 14.42 -7.09
N PRO A 27 14.64 15.19 -6.06
CA PRO A 27 13.60 14.71 -5.18
C PRO A 27 12.45 14.31 -6.09
N ALA A 28 12.07 13.03 -6.04
CA ALA A 28 10.87 12.58 -6.72
C ALA A 28 9.75 13.53 -6.27
N PRO A 29 8.91 14.03 -7.19
CA PRO A 29 7.78 14.87 -6.78
C PRO A 29 7.04 14.14 -5.66
N ASP A 30 6.72 14.88 -4.60
CA ASP A 30 6.01 14.34 -3.45
C ASP A 30 4.58 13.99 -3.90
N VAL A 31 4.43 12.77 -4.41
CA VAL A 31 3.15 12.27 -4.92
C VAL A 31 2.23 12.10 -3.72
N ALA A 32 1.13 12.86 -3.70
CA ALA A 32 0.23 12.91 -2.56
C ALA A 32 -0.49 11.56 -2.36
N PRO A 33 -0.82 11.17 -1.12
CA PRO A 33 -1.70 10.04 -0.88
C PRO A 33 -3.09 10.31 -1.47
N GLY A 34 -3.57 9.41 -2.31
CA GLY A 34 -4.88 9.48 -2.96
C GLY A 34 -6.01 8.99 -2.05
N GLN A 35 -6.93 8.24 -2.66
CA GLN A 35 -8.01 7.56 -1.96
C GLN A 35 -8.08 6.11 -2.43
N LEU A 36 -8.42 5.21 -1.52
CA LEU A 36 -8.72 3.82 -1.83
C LEU A 36 -10.06 3.45 -1.18
N VAL A 37 -10.94 2.88 -1.97
CA VAL A 37 -12.25 2.39 -1.55
C VAL A 37 -12.27 0.89 -1.81
N PHE A 38 -12.68 0.13 -0.81
CA PHE A 38 -12.97 -1.29 -0.94
C PHE A 38 -14.40 -1.55 -0.48
N ALA A 39 -15.16 -2.25 -1.32
CA ALA A 39 -16.52 -2.65 -1.00
C ALA A 39 -16.65 -4.16 -1.14
N VAL A 40 -17.19 -4.81 -0.11
CA VAL A 40 -17.60 -6.21 -0.15
C VAL A 40 -19.12 -6.25 -0.31
N ARG A 41 -19.57 -7.01 -1.32
CA ARG A 41 -20.98 -7.21 -1.65
C ARG A 41 -21.20 -8.70 -1.93
N SER A 42 -21.54 -9.44 -0.88
CA SER A 42 -21.76 -10.88 -0.92
C SER A 42 -20.56 -11.64 -1.50
N SER A 43 -20.50 -11.85 -2.82
CA SER A 43 -19.44 -12.58 -3.53
C SER A 43 -18.55 -11.69 -4.40
N GLU A 44 -18.74 -10.37 -4.36
CA GLU A 44 -17.95 -9.40 -5.12
C GLU A 44 -17.15 -8.49 -4.19
N ILE A 45 -15.91 -8.23 -4.58
CA ILE A 45 -15.04 -7.21 -4.00
C ILE A 45 -14.80 -6.16 -5.08
N VAL A 46 -15.17 -4.91 -4.79
CA VAL A 46 -14.90 -3.76 -5.66
C VAL A 46 -13.76 -2.96 -5.05
N LEU A 47 -12.73 -2.70 -5.85
CA LEU A 47 -11.60 -1.83 -5.51
C LEU A 47 -11.67 -0.59 -6.38
N ALA A 48 -11.77 0.59 -5.78
CA ALA A 48 -11.82 1.86 -6.50
C ALA A 48 -10.86 2.86 -5.89
N GLY A 49 -10.34 3.79 -6.68
CA GLY A 49 -9.39 4.78 -6.17
C GLY A 49 -8.43 5.29 -7.21
N THR A 50 -7.28 5.76 -6.73
CA THR A 50 -6.19 6.27 -7.56
C THR A 50 -4.88 5.56 -7.24
N ALA A 51 -4.09 5.30 -8.28
CA ALA A 51 -2.74 4.77 -8.18
C ALA A 51 -1.80 5.51 -9.13
N SER A 52 -0.55 5.68 -8.75
CA SER A 52 0.45 6.43 -9.52
C SER A 52 0.85 5.74 -10.82
N SER A 53 0.65 4.43 -10.88
CA SER A 53 0.98 3.60 -12.04
C SER A 53 0.09 2.36 -12.14
N ALA A 54 0.12 1.73 -13.31
CA ALA A 54 -0.54 0.44 -13.52
C ALA A 54 0.09 -0.69 -12.69
N ALA A 55 1.39 -0.59 -12.37
CA ALA A 55 2.09 -1.56 -11.51
C ALA A 55 1.60 -1.47 -10.06
N GLU A 56 1.55 -0.26 -9.49
CA GLU A 56 1.03 -0.05 -8.13
C GLU A 56 -0.43 -0.51 -8.00
N ARG A 57 -1.26 -0.23 -9.01
CA ARG A 57 -2.62 -0.78 -9.09
C ARG A 57 -2.63 -2.31 -9.08
N GLN A 58 -1.78 -2.93 -9.90
CA GLN A 58 -1.71 -4.39 -10.00
C GLN A 58 -1.27 -5.02 -8.67
N ASP A 59 -0.33 -4.40 -7.96
CA ASP A 59 0.13 -4.88 -6.64
C ASP A 59 -1.03 -4.94 -5.63
N VAL A 60 -1.92 -3.94 -5.62
CA VAL A 60 -3.13 -3.94 -4.77
C VAL A 60 -4.09 -5.06 -5.18
N VAL A 61 -4.37 -5.20 -6.48
CA VAL A 61 -5.28 -6.23 -7.00
C VAL A 61 -4.74 -7.64 -6.70
N ASP A 62 -3.44 -7.85 -6.84
CA ASP A 62 -2.79 -9.14 -6.58
C ASP A 62 -2.78 -9.47 -5.09
N ALA A 63 -2.52 -8.48 -4.23
CA ALA A 63 -2.61 -8.66 -2.78
C ALA A 63 -4.02 -9.08 -2.34
N VAL A 64 -5.06 -8.47 -2.90
CA VAL A 64 -6.47 -8.85 -2.64
C VAL A 64 -6.81 -10.22 -3.22
N ARG A 65 -6.33 -10.53 -4.42
CA ARG A 65 -6.56 -11.82 -5.08
C ARG A 65 -5.92 -12.98 -4.30
N ALA A 66 -4.80 -12.74 -3.63
CA ALA A 66 -4.17 -13.73 -2.78
C ALA A 66 -5.01 -14.12 -1.55
N LEU A 67 -5.96 -13.28 -1.11
CA LEU A 67 -6.80 -13.55 0.05
C LEU A 67 -7.92 -14.56 -0.24
N THR A 68 -8.46 -14.55 -1.46
CA THR A 68 -9.69 -15.28 -1.76
C THR A 68 -9.78 -15.67 -3.23
N ALA A 69 -10.02 -16.96 -3.47
CA ALA A 69 -10.41 -17.47 -4.79
C ALA A 69 -11.94 -17.49 -5.00
N ALA A 70 -12.72 -17.26 -3.93
CA ALA A 70 -14.17 -17.37 -3.95
C ALA A 70 -14.90 -16.09 -4.40
N HIS A 71 -14.22 -14.95 -4.31
CA HIS A 71 -14.82 -13.64 -4.60
C HIS A 71 -14.38 -13.13 -5.96
N ARG A 72 -15.32 -12.57 -6.72
CA ARG A 72 -15.01 -11.83 -7.95
C ARG A 72 -14.43 -10.47 -7.59
N ILE A 73 -13.29 -10.12 -8.16
CA ILE A 73 -12.63 -8.83 -7.94
C ILE A 73 -12.92 -7.91 -9.12
N THR A 74 -13.53 -6.77 -8.85
CA THR A 74 -13.75 -5.67 -9.81
C THR A 74 -12.78 -4.54 -9.49
N ASP A 75 -11.83 -4.31 -10.41
CA ASP A 75 -10.85 -3.22 -10.33
C ASP A 75 -11.38 -1.98 -11.08
N MET A 76 -11.56 -0.89 -10.34
CA MET A 76 -11.92 0.44 -10.79
C MET A 76 -10.88 1.48 -10.34
N ILE A 77 -9.67 1.05 -9.97
CA ILE A 77 -8.57 1.95 -9.62
C ILE A 77 -8.07 2.61 -10.90
N THR A 78 -8.06 3.93 -10.89
CA THR A 78 -7.66 4.75 -12.03
C THR A 78 -6.22 5.23 -11.89
N PRO A 79 -5.44 5.24 -13.00
CA PRO A 79 -4.10 5.78 -12.97
C PRO A 79 -4.14 7.31 -12.80
N ASN A 80 -3.36 7.82 -11.85
CA ASN A 80 -3.17 9.24 -11.59
C ASN A 80 -1.73 9.46 -11.11
N ALA A 81 -0.87 9.99 -11.98
CA ALA A 81 0.55 10.16 -11.69
C ALA A 81 0.85 11.07 -10.47
N ASP A 82 -0.11 11.91 -10.08
CA ASP A 82 0.02 12.85 -8.95
C ASP A 82 -0.48 12.25 -7.62
N GLN A 83 -1.04 11.03 -7.65
CA GLN A 83 -1.57 10.36 -6.46
C GLN A 83 -1.08 8.92 -6.33
N ARG A 84 -0.66 8.52 -5.13
CA ARG A 84 -0.36 7.11 -4.79
C ARG A 84 -1.51 6.46 -4.05
N VAL A 85 -1.48 5.14 -3.99
CA VAL A 85 -2.35 4.40 -3.08
C VAL A 85 -2.04 4.85 -1.65
N PRO A 86 -3.05 5.20 -0.83
CA PRO A 86 -2.82 5.82 0.48
C PRO A 86 -2.22 4.86 1.52
N VAL A 87 -2.17 3.56 1.23
CA VAL A 87 -1.61 2.51 2.08
C VAL A 87 -0.86 1.46 1.26
N PRO A 88 0.09 0.73 1.85
CA PRO A 88 0.72 -0.41 1.19
C PRO A 88 -0.30 -1.48 0.79
N PRO A 89 -0.10 -2.21 -0.33
CA PRO A 89 -0.99 -3.30 -0.77
C PRO A 89 -1.27 -4.35 0.31
N ALA A 90 -0.26 -4.67 1.12
CA ALA A 90 -0.41 -5.62 2.23
C ALA A 90 -1.40 -5.14 3.29
N VAL A 91 -1.44 -3.83 3.59
CA VAL A 91 -2.39 -3.26 4.56
C VAL A 91 -3.81 -3.29 4.00
N ALA A 92 -3.97 -2.94 2.72
CA ALA A 92 -5.27 -3.06 2.04
C ALA A 92 -5.79 -4.50 2.06
N ALA A 93 -4.90 -5.47 1.82
CA ALA A 93 -5.25 -6.88 1.89
C ALA A 93 -5.58 -7.33 3.32
N SER A 94 -4.80 -6.94 4.33
CA SER A 94 -5.09 -7.27 5.73
C SER A 94 -6.45 -6.75 6.19
N LEU A 95 -6.80 -5.50 5.85
CA LEU A 95 -8.09 -4.91 6.17
C LEU A 95 -9.24 -5.71 5.56
N LEU A 96 -9.12 -6.07 4.29
CA LEU A 96 -10.12 -6.87 3.62
C LEU A 96 -10.19 -8.31 4.15
N GLY A 97 -9.05 -8.91 4.49
CA GLY A 97 -8.95 -10.22 5.13
C GLY A 97 -9.75 -10.27 6.43
N VAL A 98 -9.61 -9.25 7.29
CA VAL A 98 -10.41 -9.12 8.52
C VAL A 98 -11.91 -9.12 8.23
N VAL A 99 -12.35 -8.34 7.24
CA VAL A 99 -13.77 -8.25 6.86
C VAL A 99 -14.30 -9.61 6.40
N LEU A 100 -13.53 -10.33 5.59
CA LEU A 100 -13.89 -11.65 5.09
C LEU A 100 -13.89 -12.72 6.20
N ASP A 101 -12.91 -12.71 7.08
CA ASP A 101 -12.79 -13.65 8.20
C ASP A 101 -13.94 -13.50 9.21
N GLN A 102 -14.43 -12.27 9.39
CA GLN A 102 -15.62 -11.97 10.22
C GLN A 102 -16.95 -12.31 9.52
N GLY A 103 -16.90 -12.72 8.24
CA GLY A 103 -18.07 -13.12 7.46
C GLY A 103 -19.01 -11.96 7.13
N VAL A 104 -18.49 -10.73 7.04
CA VAL A 104 -19.29 -9.55 6.73
C VAL A 104 -19.61 -9.53 5.22
N THR A 105 -20.89 -9.58 4.89
CA THR A 105 -21.35 -9.66 3.48
C THR A 105 -21.57 -8.28 2.86
N GLU A 106 -21.79 -7.24 3.66
CA GLU A 106 -21.94 -5.85 3.21
C GLU A 106 -20.99 -4.96 3.99
N PHE A 107 -19.90 -4.56 3.34
CA PHE A 107 -18.87 -3.71 3.92
C PHE A 107 -18.43 -2.64 2.91
N THR A 108 -18.17 -1.43 3.38
CA THR A 108 -17.54 -0.36 2.61
C THR A 108 -16.48 0.30 3.47
N GLY A 109 -15.24 0.30 3.00
CA GLY A 109 -14.12 0.98 3.63
C GLY A 109 -13.56 2.04 2.69
N VAL A 110 -13.31 3.23 3.23
CA VAL A 110 -12.68 4.33 2.51
C VAL A 110 -11.43 4.75 3.26
N ILE A 111 -10.27 4.66 2.60
CA ILE A 111 -9.01 5.16 3.13
C ILE A 111 -8.68 6.48 2.45
N HIS A 112 -8.55 7.52 3.26
CA HIS A 112 -8.17 8.84 2.80
C HIS A 112 -7.49 9.62 3.92
N LYS A 113 -6.36 10.30 3.63
CA LYS A 113 -5.63 11.15 4.59
C LYS A 113 -5.26 10.47 5.92
N GLY A 114 -4.94 9.17 5.89
CA GLY A 114 -4.60 8.40 7.09
C GLY A 114 -5.81 7.99 7.95
N HIS A 115 -7.03 8.22 7.47
CA HIS A 115 -8.25 7.72 8.08
C HIS A 115 -8.79 6.53 7.29
N LEU A 116 -9.33 5.54 8.00
CA LEU A 116 -10.19 4.49 7.47
C LEU A 116 -11.60 4.78 7.95
N THR A 117 -12.49 5.21 7.06
CA THR A 117 -13.92 5.27 7.35
C THR A 117 -14.55 3.94 6.94
N ALA A 118 -15.05 3.18 7.92
CA ALA A 118 -15.61 1.85 7.72
C ALA A 118 -17.11 1.85 8.01
N SER A 119 -17.90 1.33 7.07
CA SER A 119 -19.33 1.10 7.24
C SER A 119 -19.66 -0.34 6.89
N ALA A 120 -20.46 -0.98 7.73
CA ALA A 120 -20.79 -2.39 7.60
C ALA A 120 -22.17 -2.67 8.19
N ARG A 121 -22.87 -3.65 7.63
CA ARG A 121 -24.02 -4.28 8.28
C ARG A 121 -23.52 -5.49 9.06
N VAL A 122 -23.73 -5.47 10.36
CA VAL A 122 -23.33 -6.55 11.28
C VAL A 122 -24.54 -7.09 12.02
N ALA A 123 -24.53 -8.38 12.32
CA ALA A 123 -25.69 -9.06 12.91
C ALA A 123 -25.99 -8.61 14.35
N ASP A 124 -24.96 -8.23 15.12
CA ASP A 124 -25.08 -7.86 16.52
C ASP A 124 -23.95 -6.89 16.96
N PRO A 125 -24.12 -6.18 18.08
CA PRO A 125 -23.12 -5.22 18.59
C PRO A 125 -21.79 -5.84 19.02
N ASP A 126 -21.77 -7.08 19.49
CA ASP A 126 -20.53 -7.73 19.94
C ASP A 126 -19.62 -8.02 18.74
N ARG A 127 -20.20 -8.46 17.62
CA ARG A 127 -19.51 -8.58 16.33
C ARG A 127 -19.03 -7.24 15.79
N ALA A 128 -19.79 -6.17 16.01
CA ALA A 128 -19.37 -4.81 15.64
C ALA A 128 -18.08 -4.41 16.37
N GLY A 129 -18.01 -4.67 17.68
CA GLY A 129 -16.82 -4.42 18.49
C GLY A 129 -15.62 -5.27 18.07
N ALA A 130 -15.84 -6.58 17.84
CA ALA A 130 -14.78 -7.46 17.38
C ALA A 130 -14.23 -7.05 15.99
N LEU A 131 -15.09 -6.60 15.09
CA LEU A 131 -14.69 -6.08 13.78
C LEU A 131 -13.89 -4.78 13.92
N SER A 132 -14.33 -3.85 14.78
CA SER A 132 -13.61 -2.59 15.10
C SER A 132 -12.18 -2.87 15.54
N ASP A 133 -12.02 -3.73 16.54
CA ASP A 133 -10.71 -4.06 17.10
C ASP A 133 -9.81 -4.76 16.08
N ALA A 134 -10.38 -5.65 15.27
CA ALA A 134 -9.65 -6.33 14.21
C ALA A 134 -9.20 -5.38 13.09
N LEU A 135 -10.04 -4.43 12.67
CA LEU A 135 -9.67 -3.41 11.68
C LEU A 135 -8.55 -2.51 12.20
N ARG A 136 -8.63 -2.08 13.46
CA ARG A 136 -7.59 -1.28 14.12
C ARG A 136 -6.27 -2.04 14.25
N ALA A 137 -6.32 -3.35 14.52
CA ALA A 137 -5.14 -4.21 14.56
C ALA A 137 -4.52 -4.42 13.16
N ALA A 138 -5.33 -4.52 12.11
CA ALA A 138 -4.87 -4.72 10.74
C ALA A 138 -4.22 -3.46 10.12
N ALA A 139 -4.57 -2.26 10.62
CA ALA A 139 -4.00 -1.01 10.16
C ALA A 139 -3.69 -0.07 11.35
N PRO A 140 -2.63 -0.34 12.13
CA PRO A 140 -2.31 0.44 13.34
C PRO A 140 -1.95 1.91 13.04
N ASP A 141 -1.49 2.20 11.83
CA ASP A 141 -1.13 3.54 11.37
C ASP A 141 -2.34 4.35 10.85
N LEU A 142 -3.52 3.73 10.74
CA LEU A 142 -4.75 4.40 10.33
C LEU A 142 -5.62 4.74 11.53
N ARG A 143 -6.22 5.93 11.49
CA ARG A 143 -7.33 6.27 12.37
C ARG A 143 -8.61 5.63 11.82
N VAL A 144 -9.16 4.68 12.56
CA VAL A 144 -10.39 3.99 12.16
C VAL A 144 -11.60 4.73 12.72
N ASP A 145 -12.46 5.20 11.82
CA ASP A 145 -13.74 5.87 12.11
C ASP A 145 -14.86 4.94 11.59
N GLU A 146 -15.72 4.43 12.48
CA GLU A 146 -16.68 3.36 12.17
C GLU A 146 -18.12 3.84 12.26
N ASP A 147 -18.94 3.39 11.31
CA ASP A 147 -20.39 3.58 11.29
C ASP A 147 -21.06 2.23 10.96
N PHE A 148 -21.06 1.34 11.97
CA PHE A 148 -21.64 0.00 11.86
C PHE A 148 -23.10 0.02 12.28
N THR A 149 -23.96 -0.56 11.45
CA THR A 149 -25.39 -0.71 11.74
C THR A 149 -25.67 -2.16 12.13
N SER A 150 -26.45 -2.35 13.20
CA SER A 150 -27.00 -3.65 13.61
C SER A 150 -28.49 -3.73 13.29
N ASP A 151 -28.96 -4.92 12.94
CA ASP A 151 -30.39 -5.21 12.72
C ASP A 151 -31.15 -5.39 14.05
#